data_AF-A0A1E4J1V4-F1
#
_entry.id   AF-A0A1E4J1V4-F1
#
_cell.length_a   1.000
_cell.length_b   1.000
_cell.length_c   1.000
_cell.angle_alpha   90.00
_cell.angle_beta   90.00
_cell.angle_gamma   90.00
#
_symmetry.space_group_name_H-M   'P 1'
#
loop_
_entity.id
_entity.type
_entity.pdbx_description
1 polymer ?
#
loop_
_entity_poly.entity_id
_entity_poly.type
_entity_poly.pdbx_seq_one_letter_code
_entity_poly.pdbx_strand_id
1 'polypeptide(L)'
;MMKLTFLGTSSGTPTRHRNVSGLAVQTVLGADWVLIDCGEGTQHRVLQTPLSLNDLAAVCITHVHGDHCYGLPGLLASAGMNKRTKPLKLIAPLPVWQWFEATRALTDLHLPYEVEHVNLDGPSLVYEVPGVCIESHALLHRVPSHAYRVQVETRRVRLKADALRAIGLPPGPAWRALQTGEDVPFNGDVLRSADYTDAQVEAVAAVMGGDNAEPALLRDACKSAQLLVHEATFTQDALDKVGPGPMHSSARLLAEFAQAVEVPNLILTHFSARHQNEEGMAALMAETQACYSGHAFLANDLDVYELDGAGHVTVTRA
;
A
#
# COMPACT_ATOMS: atom_id res chain seq x y z
N MET A 1 -4.51 -9.37 6.86
CA MET A 1 -5.19 -9.14 5.57
C MET A 1 -5.10 -7.67 5.22
N MET A 2 -4.77 -7.39 3.96
CA MET A 2 -4.60 -6.05 3.38
C MET A 2 -5.50 -5.93 2.15
N LYS A 3 -6.14 -4.78 1.98
CA LYS A 3 -7.03 -4.49 0.85
C LYS A 3 -6.48 -3.31 0.05
N LEU A 4 -6.30 -3.53 -1.25
CA LEU A 4 -5.70 -2.59 -2.19
C LEU A 4 -6.77 -2.17 -3.20
N THR A 5 -7.17 -0.89 -3.17
CA THR A 5 -8.14 -0.32 -4.13
C THR A 5 -7.41 0.62 -5.08
N PHE A 6 -7.34 0.24 -6.35
CA PHE A 6 -6.68 1.08 -7.36
C PHE A 6 -7.58 2.26 -7.71
N LEU A 7 -7.14 3.48 -7.47
CA LEU A 7 -7.91 4.69 -7.79
C LEU A 7 -7.61 5.17 -9.22
N GLY A 8 -6.38 4.93 -9.69
CA GLY A 8 -5.96 5.15 -11.06
C GLY A 8 -4.74 4.30 -11.44
N THR A 9 -4.67 3.93 -12.72
CA THR A 9 -3.71 2.95 -13.25
C THR A 9 -3.04 3.39 -14.56
N SER A 10 -3.25 4.64 -14.99
CA SER A 10 -2.65 5.23 -16.19
C SER A 10 -1.32 5.91 -15.90
N SER A 11 -0.39 5.82 -16.84
CA SER A 11 0.88 6.57 -16.81
C SER A 11 0.78 7.93 -17.48
N GLY A 12 1.36 8.95 -16.86
CA GLY A 12 1.60 10.28 -17.41
C GLY A 12 0.36 11.17 -17.49
N THR A 13 -0.72 10.67 -18.07
CA THR A 13 -1.98 11.43 -18.24
C THR A 13 -3.21 10.54 -18.02
N PRO A 14 -4.34 11.12 -17.59
CA PRO A 14 -5.59 10.38 -17.50
C PRO A 14 -6.13 10.09 -18.90
N THR A 15 -6.82 8.97 -19.04
CA THR A 15 -7.56 8.59 -20.24
C THR A 15 -9.06 8.52 -19.93
N ARG A 16 -9.88 8.20 -20.94
CA ARG A 16 -11.32 7.97 -20.72
C ARG A 16 -11.59 6.75 -19.83
N HIS A 17 -10.64 5.85 -19.69
CA HIS A 17 -10.82 4.55 -19.03
C HIS A 17 -9.98 4.39 -17.76
N ARG A 18 -8.88 5.13 -17.63
CA ARG A 18 -7.96 5.03 -16.49
C ARG A 18 -7.53 6.42 -16.04
N ASN A 19 -7.65 6.70 -14.74
CA ASN A 19 -7.07 7.87 -14.12
C ASN A 19 -5.56 7.67 -13.89
N VAL A 20 -4.85 8.76 -13.60
CA VAL A 20 -3.44 8.72 -13.16
C VAL A 20 -3.27 8.10 -11.77
N SER A 21 -2.03 7.76 -11.42
CA SER A 21 -1.62 7.01 -10.24
C SER A 21 -2.30 7.42 -8.93
N GLY A 22 -2.89 6.41 -8.28
CA GLY A 22 -3.37 6.48 -6.91
C GLY A 22 -3.82 5.10 -6.45
N LEU A 23 -3.39 4.68 -5.27
CA LEU A 23 -3.67 3.36 -4.72
C LEU A 23 -3.98 3.47 -3.22
N ALA A 24 -5.19 3.10 -2.84
CA ALA A 24 -5.59 3.05 -1.44
C ALA A 24 -5.24 1.69 -0.83
N VAL A 25 -4.62 1.69 0.34
CA VAL A 25 -4.24 0.52 1.12
C VAL A 25 -4.95 0.55 2.46
N GLN A 26 -5.84 -0.42 2.68
CA GLN A 26 -6.56 -0.66 3.93
C GLN A 26 -6.01 -1.90 4.63
N THR A 27 -6.08 -1.93 5.96
CA THR A 27 -5.74 -3.12 6.76
C THR A 27 -6.95 -3.57 7.57
N VAL A 28 -6.92 -4.82 8.06
CA VAL A 28 -7.97 -5.33 8.95
C VAL A 28 -7.95 -4.75 10.37
N LEU A 29 -6.96 -3.91 10.70
CA LEU A 29 -6.77 -3.38 12.05
C LEU A 29 -7.66 -2.17 12.37
N GLY A 30 -8.35 -1.60 11.37
CA GLY A 30 -9.26 -0.48 11.59
C GLY A 30 -9.80 0.11 10.29
N ALA A 31 -10.49 1.24 10.40
CA ALA A 31 -10.99 2.00 9.25
C ALA A 31 -9.87 2.80 8.53
N ASP A 32 -8.76 3.04 9.24
CA ASP A 32 -7.63 3.81 8.73
C ASP A 32 -7.06 3.21 7.45
N TRP A 33 -6.69 4.10 6.52
CA TRP A 33 -6.11 3.72 5.24
C TRP A 33 -5.00 4.66 4.81
N VAL A 34 -4.14 4.15 3.93
CA VAL A 34 -2.98 4.88 3.41
C VAL A 34 -3.13 5.02 1.90
N LEU A 35 -2.81 6.20 1.38
CA LEU A 35 -2.82 6.47 -0.04
C LEU A 35 -1.39 6.44 -0.58
N ILE A 36 -1.10 5.57 -1.55
CA ILE A 36 0.14 5.59 -2.32
C ILE A 36 -0.11 6.36 -3.62
N ASP A 37 0.61 7.46 -3.78
CA ASP A 37 0.42 8.49 -4.81
C ASP A 37 -0.97 9.13 -4.82
N CYS A 38 -1.01 10.39 -5.24
CA CYS A 38 -2.20 11.21 -5.30
C CYS A 38 -2.20 12.04 -6.60
N GLY A 39 -2.25 11.35 -7.73
CA GLY A 39 -2.41 11.98 -9.04
C GLY A 39 -3.67 12.83 -9.15
N GLU A 40 -3.72 13.72 -10.15
CA GLU A 40 -4.89 14.54 -10.42
C GLU A 40 -6.17 13.69 -10.49
N GLY A 41 -7.27 14.20 -9.93
CA GLY A 41 -8.55 13.50 -9.93
C GLY A 41 -8.72 12.43 -8.84
N THR A 42 -7.69 12.09 -8.06
CA THR A 42 -7.76 11.04 -7.02
C THR A 42 -8.96 11.21 -6.06
N GLN A 43 -9.23 12.44 -5.59
CA GLN A 43 -10.41 12.70 -4.75
C GLN A 43 -11.75 12.32 -5.40
N HIS A 44 -11.88 12.46 -6.73
CA HIS A 44 -13.08 12.07 -7.47
C HIS A 44 -13.20 10.55 -7.57
N ARG A 45 -12.06 9.85 -7.63
CA ARG A 45 -12.02 8.38 -7.62
C ARG A 45 -12.40 7.85 -6.23
N VAL A 46 -11.94 8.49 -5.15
CA VAL A 46 -12.33 8.15 -3.77
C VAL A 46 -13.85 8.22 -3.57
N LEU A 47 -14.55 9.19 -4.16
CA LEU A 47 -16.03 9.30 -4.10
C LEU A 47 -16.78 8.10 -4.69
N GLN A 48 -16.10 7.26 -5.49
CA GLN A 48 -16.66 6.06 -6.09
C GLN A 48 -16.36 4.80 -5.26
N THR A 49 -15.79 4.97 -4.08
CA THR A 49 -15.40 3.91 -3.15
C THR A 49 -16.08 4.11 -1.79
N PRO A 50 -16.11 3.10 -0.91
CA PRO A 50 -16.54 3.29 0.47
C PRO A 50 -15.51 4.00 1.36
N LEU A 51 -14.35 4.42 0.83
CA LEU A 51 -13.30 5.07 1.59
C LEU A 51 -13.70 6.48 2.01
N SER A 52 -13.38 6.82 3.25
CA SER A 52 -13.62 8.14 3.83
C SER A 52 -12.31 8.89 3.99
N LEU A 53 -12.28 10.15 3.54
CA LEU A 53 -11.13 11.04 3.75
C LEU A 53 -10.90 11.38 5.23
N ASN A 54 -11.85 11.11 6.12
CA ASN A 54 -11.64 11.25 7.57
C ASN A 54 -10.77 10.13 8.15
N ASP A 55 -10.74 8.96 7.48
CA ASP A 55 -9.97 7.79 7.89
C ASP A 55 -8.62 7.68 7.13
N LEU A 56 -8.32 8.62 6.24
CA LEU A 56 -7.03 8.67 5.55
C LEU A 56 -5.90 8.98 6.54
N ALA A 57 -5.08 8.01 6.92
CA ALA A 57 -4.07 8.18 7.95
C ALA A 57 -2.77 8.80 7.40
N ALA A 58 -2.38 8.41 6.18
CA ALA A 58 -1.18 8.91 5.54
C ALA A 58 -1.32 8.96 4.01
N VAL A 59 -0.57 9.88 3.39
CA VAL A 59 -0.34 9.92 1.95
C VAL A 59 1.15 9.74 1.71
N CYS A 60 1.51 8.72 0.93
CA CYS A 60 2.87 8.35 0.56
C CYS A 60 3.08 8.70 -0.92
N ILE A 61 3.86 9.74 -1.21
CA ILE A 61 4.15 10.17 -2.58
C ILE A 61 5.48 9.55 -3.03
N THR A 62 5.48 8.80 -4.14
CA THR A 62 6.65 8.11 -4.65
C THR A 62 7.68 9.09 -5.21
N HIS A 63 7.23 10.08 -5.98
CA HIS A 63 8.10 11.08 -6.60
C HIS A 63 7.34 12.36 -7.03
N VAL A 64 8.07 13.32 -7.60
CA VAL A 64 7.57 14.70 -7.82
C VAL A 64 6.76 14.91 -9.11
N HIS A 65 6.56 13.89 -9.97
CA HIS A 65 5.79 14.09 -11.19
C HIS A 65 4.30 14.31 -10.90
N GLY A 66 3.64 15.04 -11.80
CA GLY A 66 2.30 15.56 -11.56
C GLY A 66 1.21 14.50 -11.51
N ASP A 67 1.33 13.46 -12.32
CA ASP A 67 0.46 12.29 -12.33
C ASP A 67 0.53 11.46 -11.04
N HIS A 68 1.46 11.79 -10.12
CA HIS A 68 1.57 11.17 -8.80
C HIS A 68 1.25 12.12 -7.64
N CYS A 69 1.17 13.45 -7.85
CA CYS A 69 0.96 14.39 -6.73
C CYS A 69 -0.03 15.54 -6.96
N TYR A 70 -0.47 15.83 -8.19
CA TYR A 70 -1.30 17.00 -8.48
C TYR A 70 -2.70 16.96 -7.83
N GLY A 71 -3.19 15.80 -7.43
CA GLY A 71 -4.45 15.67 -6.69
C GLY A 71 -4.35 16.08 -5.22
N LEU A 72 -3.14 16.20 -4.67
CA LEU A 72 -2.90 16.34 -3.24
C LEU A 72 -3.58 17.57 -2.61
N PRO A 73 -3.42 18.81 -3.12
CA PRO A 73 -4.02 19.99 -2.48
C PRO A 73 -5.55 19.91 -2.43
N GLY A 74 -6.17 19.49 -3.55
CA GLY A 74 -7.62 19.35 -3.64
C GLY A 74 -8.16 18.27 -2.70
N LEU A 75 -7.48 17.13 -2.60
CA LEU A 75 -7.85 16.05 -1.69
C LEU A 75 -7.80 16.49 -0.23
N LEU A 76 -6.73 17.18 0.19
CA LEU A 76 -6.57 17.66 1.57
C LEU A 76 -7.58 18.77 1.91
N ALA A 77 -7.84 19.70 0.98
CA ALA A 77 -8.87 20.72 1.15
C ALA A 77 -10.27 20.08 1.31
N SER A 78 -10.61 19.11 0.47
CA SER A 78 -11.87 18.36 0.55
C SER A 78 -12.04 17.60 1.86
N ALA A 79 -10.97 17.02 2.40
CA ALA A 79 -11.00 16.39 3.72
C ALA A 79 -11.30 17.43 4.83
N GLY A 80 -10.69 18.62 4.76
CA GLY A 80 -10.94 19.71 5.71
C GLY A 80 -12.37 20.22 5.66
N MET A 81 -12.91 20.42 4.46
CA MET A 81 -14.31 20.82 4.25
C MET A 81 -15.30 19.76 4.74
N ASN A 82 -14.91 18.48 4.72
CA ASN A 82 -15.65 17.37 5.30
C ASN A 82 -15.40 17.19 6.81
N LYS A 83 -14.96 18.25 7.49
CA LYS A 83 -14.82 18.35 8.96
C LYS A 83 -13.81 17.36 9.54
N ARG A 84 -12.79 16.98 8.77
CA ARG A 84 -11.66 16.22 9.30
C ARG A 84 -10.96 17.01 10.40
N THR A 85 -10.68 16.35 11.52
CA THR A 85 -9.88 16.90 12.63
C THR A 85 -8.62 16.07 12.93
N LYS A 86 -8.60 14.79 12.50
CA LYS A 86 -7.49 13.88 12.73
C LYS A 86 -6.23 14.33 11.98
N PRO A 87 -5.04 14.37 12.61
CA PRO A 87 -3.77 14.63 11.92
C PRO A 87 -3.54 13.67 10.76
N LEU A 88 -2.80 14.11 9.74
CA LEU A 88 -2.45 13.30 8.56
C LEU A 88 -0.94 13.36 8.34
N LYS A 89 -0.31 12.21 8.11
CA LYS A 89 1.11 12.15 7.71
C LYS A 89 1.23 12.28 6.19
N LEU A 90 1.98 13.27 5.72
CA LEU A 90 2.37 13.42 4.34
C LEU A 90 3.82 12.96 4.18
N ILE A 91 4.00 11.72 3.73
CA ILE A 91 5.29 11.09 3.49
C ILE A 91 5.65 11.38 2.03
N ALA A 92 6.51 12.36 1.80
CA ALA A 92 6.74 12.87 0.46
C ALA A 92 8.13 13.50 0.31
N PRO A 93 8.67 13.57 -0.92
CA PRO A 93 9.87 14.35 -1.19
C PRO A 93 9.70 15.81 -0.76
N LEU A 94 10.75 16.44 -0.24
CA LEU A 94 10.72 17.84 0.20
C LEU A 94 10.12 18.82 -0.85
N PRO A 95 10.37 18.69 -2.17
CA PRO A 95 9.72 19.55 -3.16
C PRO A 95 8.20 19.46 -3.19
N VAL A 96 7.60 18.29 -2.92
CA VAL A 96 6.13 18.13 -2.87
C VAL A 96 5.56 18.87 -1.67
N TRP A 97 6.23 18.79 -0.51
CA TRP A 97 5.87 19.56 0.67
C TRP A 97 5.92 21.06 0.41
N GLN A 98 7.01 21.55 -0.17
CA GLN A 98 7.17 22.97 -0.51
C GLN A 98 6.11 23.45 -1.50
N TRP A 99 5.78 22.63 -2.51
CA TRP A 99 4.71 22.93 -3.46
C TRP A 99 3.33 22.99 -2.79
N PHE A 100 3.03 22.05 -1.89
CA PHE A 100 1.78 22.06 -1.11
C PHE A 100 1.69 23.32 -0.23
N GLU A 101 2.74 23.66 0.51
CA GLU A 101 2.77 24.88 1.34
C GLU A 101 2.64 26.16 0.50
N ALA A 102 3.28 26.23 -0.66
CA ALA A 102 3.10 27.33 -1.60
C ALA A 102 1.66 27.42 -2.11
N THR A 103 1.03 26.28 -2.44
CA THR A 103 -0.37 26.23 -2.83
C THR A 103 -1.25 26.75 -1.69
N ARG A 104 -1.00 26.34 -0.45
CA ARG A 104 -1.76 26.83 0.70
C ARG A 104 -1.69 28.35 0.85
N ALA A 105 -0.48 28.91 0.75
CA ALA A 105 -0.26 30.34 0.86
C ALA A 105 -0.91 31.13 -0.29
N LEU A 106 -0.86 30.60 -1.52
CA LEU A 106 -1.37 31.28 -2.71
C LEU A 106 -2.89 31.16 -2.89
N THR A 107 -3.53 30.15 -2.28
CA THR A 107 -4.97 29.92 -2.39
C THR A 107 -5.74 30.18 -1.09
N ASP A 108 -5.10 30.74 -0.06
CA ASP A 108 -5.68 30.97 1.27
C ASP A 108 -6.28 29.69 1.89
N LEU A 109 -5.60 28.55 1.73
CA LEU A 109 -6.08 27.26 2.21
C LEU A 109 -5.75 27.06 3.69
N HIS A 110 -6.80 27.07 4.51
CA HIS A 110 -6.74 26.73 5.92
C HIS A 110 -7.32 25.33 6.18
N LEU A 111 -6.49 24.42 6.67
CA LEU A 111 -6.92 23.08 7.07
C LEU A 111 -7.28 23.06 8.56
N PRO A 112 -8.43 22.49 8.97
CA PRO A 112 -8.83 22.37 10.38
C PRO A 112 -8.13 21.21 11.12
N TYR A 113 -7.12 20.61 10.49
CA TYR A 113 -6.35 19.49 11.01
C TYR A 113 -4.87 19.66 10.61
N GLU A 114 -3.98 18.99 11.35
CA GLU A 114 -2.54 19.04 11.10
C GLU A 114 -2.14 18.13 9.93
N VAL A 115 -1.24 18.63 9.08
CA VAL A 115 -0.52 17.83 8.08
C VAL A 115 0.94 17.79 8.50
N GLU A 116 1.41 16.61 8.89
CA GLU A 116 2.79 16.38 9.34
C GLU A 116 3.64 15.88 8.16
N HIS A 117 4.65 16.64 7.75
CA HIS A 117 5.58 16.22 6.70
C HIS A 117 6.61 15.23 7.24
N VAL A 118 6.70 14.07 6.59
CA VAL A 118 7.78 13.10 6.77
C VAL A 118 8.67 13.15 5.52
N ASN A 119 9.90 13.65 5.68
CA ASN A 119 10.84 13.76 4.57
C ASN A 119 11.48 12.39 4.23
N LEU A 120 11.53 12.08 2.94
CA LEU A 120 12.09 10.84 2.40
C LEU A 120 13.63 10.78 2.36
N ASP A 121 14.31 11.90 2.61
CA ASP A 121 15.78 11.92 2.80
C ASP A 121 16.21 11.39 4.19
N GLY A 122 15.24 11.04 5.05
CA GLY A 122 15.45 10.57 6.42
C GLY A 122 15.57 9.04 6.55
N PRO A 123 15.20 8.48 7.71
CA PRO A 123 15.14 7.04 7.93
C PRO A 123 14.21 6.32 6.94
N SER A 124 14.49 5.04 6.65
CA SER A 124 13.63 4.22 5.80
C SER A 124 12.27 3.97 6.43
N LEU A 125 12.17 3.82 7.75
CA LEU A 125 10.88 3.70 8.46
C LEU A 125 10.17 5.06 8.47
N VAL A 126 9.09 5.18 7.70
CA VAL A 126 8.37 6.45 7.46
C VAL A 126 7.00 6.51 8.13
N TYR A 127 6.46 5.36 8.55
CA TYR A 127 5.19 5.27 9.26
C TYR A 127 5.18 4.05 10.18
N GLU A 128 4.76 4.25 11.42
CA GLU A 128 4.63 3.16 12.39
C GLU A 128 3.45 3.44 13.33
N VAL A 129 2.55 2.46 13.43
CA VAL A 129 1.46 2.38 14.40
C VAL A 129 1.32 0.92 14.86
N PRO A 130 0.61 0.61 15.95
CA PRO A 130 0.47 -0.77 16.40
C PRO A 130 -0.02 -1.71 15.28
N GLY A 131 0.84 -2.66 14.89
CA GLY A 131 0.56 -3.68 13.87
C GLY A 131 0.72 -3.22 12.41
N VAL A 132 1.13 -1.97 12.13
CA VAL A 132 1.42 -1.52 10.75
C VAL A 132 2.71 -0.72 10.72
N CYS A 133 3.64 -1.11 9.84
CA CYS A 133 4.82 -0.33 9.51
C CYS A 133 4.94 -0.11 8.00
N ILE A 134 5.49 1.05 7.62
CA ILE A 134 5.79 1.39 6.23
C ILE A 134 7.24 1.83 6.12
N GLU A 135 7.98 1.16 5.24
CA GLU A 135 9.37 1.48 4.91
C GLU A 135 9.47 2.04 3.49
N SER A 136 10.28 3.07 3.30
CA SER A 136 10.63 3.63 2.00
C SER A 136 11.91 2.99 1.46
N HIS A 137 11.94 2.77 0.14
CA HIS A 137 13.10 2.24 -0.58
C HIS A 137 13.36 3.09 -1.83
N ALA A 138 14.59 3.58 -2.01
CA ALA A 138 14.93 4.40 -3.17
C ALA A 138 14.91 3.58 -4.48
N LEU A 139 14.42 4.21 -5.55
CA LEU A 139 14.32 3.67 -6.90
C LEU A 139 15.06 4.57 -7.89
N LEU A 140 15.20 4.11 -9.13
CA LEU A 140 15.86 4.84 -10.21
C LEU A 140 14.84 5.36 -11.22
N HIS A 141 14.62 6.67 -11.24
CA HIS A 141 13.76 7.33 -12.22
C HIS A 141 14.40 8.66 -12.66
N ARG A 142 13.74 9.42 -13.56
CA ARG A 142 14.27 10.73 -14.03
C ARG A 142 14.47 11.74 -12.90
N VAL A 143 13.73 11.55 -11.83
CA VAL A 143 13.80 12.26 -10.56
C VAL A 143 13.88 11.21 -9.45
N PRO A 144 14.34 11.56 -8.23
CA PRO A 144 14.30 10.63 -7.10
C PRO A 144 12.89 10.03 -6.93
N SER A 145 12.84 8.71 -6.83
CA SER A 145 11.60 7.92 -6.72
C SER A 145 11.75 6.90 -5.60
N HIS A 146 10.63 6.48 -5.03
CA HIS A 146 10.58 5.59 -3.90
C HIS A 146 9.52 4.48 -4.08
N ALA A 147 9.80 3.32 -3.51
CA ALA A 147 8.80 2.30 -3.20
C ALA A 147 8.41 2.37 -1.73
N TYR A 148 7.23 1.87 -1.41
CA TYR A 148 6.74 1.71 -0.05
C TYR A 148 6.46 0.24 0.24
N ARG A 149 7.15 -0.31 1.23
CA ARG A 149 6.88 -1.64 1.78
C ARG A 149 5.95 -1.48 2.96
N VAL A 150 4.72 -1.97 2.86
CA VAL A 150 3.74 -1.98 3.95
C VAL A 150 3.71 -3.37 4.56
N GLN A 151 4.03 -3.47 5.84
CA GLN A 151 3.93 -4.70 6.62
C GLN A 151 2.83 -4.54 7.66
N VAL A 152 2.00 -5.57 7.77
CA VAL A 152 0.90 -5.68 8.71
C VAL A 152 1.12 -6.91 9.57
N GLU A 153 1.14 -6.72 10.88
CA GLU A 153 1.24 -7.79 11.86
C GLU A 153 -0.04 -7.85 12.69
N THR A 154 -0.62 -9.04 12.77
CA THR A 154 -1.74 -9.30 13.67
C THR A 154 -1.30 -10.33 14.71
N ARG A 155 -1.58 -10.05 15.97
CA ARG A 155 -1.31 -10.95 17.09
C ARG A 155 -2.63 -11.53 17.59
N ARG A 156 -2.79 -12.85 17.44
CA ARG A 156 -3.94 -13.58 17.98
C ARG A 156 -3.50 -14.40 19.18
N VAL A 157 -4.12 -14.15 20.33
CA VAL A 157 -3.89 -14.93 21.55
C VAL A 157 -4.97 -16.01 21.64
N ARG A 158 -4.55 -17.28 21.63
CA ARG A 158 -5.41 -18.43 21.82
C ARG A 158 -5.28 -18.95 23.24
N LEU A 159 -6.40 -19.13 23.93
CA LEU A 159 -6.42 -19.77 25.24
C LEU A 159 -6.25 -21.28 25.11
N LYS A 160 -5.45 -21.86 26.02
CA LYS A 160 -5.36 -23.31 26.25
C LYS A 160 -6.59 -23.76 27.06
N ALA A 161 -7.75 -23.72 26.40
CA ALA A 161 -9.05 -23.94 27.03
C ALA A 161 -9.15 -25.26 27.80
N ASP A 162 -8.51 -26.33 27.30
CA ASP A 162 -8.52 -27.63 27.97
C ASP A 162 -7.68 -27.64 29.25
N ALA A 163 -6.55 -26.93 29.28
CA ALA A 163 -5.75 -26.75 30.49
C ALA A 163 -6.51 -25.94 31.56
N LEU A 164 -7.22 -24.87 31.16
CA LEU A 164 -8.05 -24.07 32.06
C LEU A 164 -9.24 -24.87 32.62
N ARG A 165 -9.87 -25.71 31.79
CA ARG A 165 -10.92 -26.63 32.25
C ARG A 165 -10.39 -27.70 33.19
N ALA A 166 -9.19 -28.23 32.95
CA ALA A 166 -8.57 -29.26 33.79
C ALA A 166 -8.30 -28.77 35.21
N ILE A 167 -7.95 -27.49 35.39
CA ILE A 167 -7.79 -26.88 36.72
C ILE A 167 -9.11 -26.39 37.34
N GLY A 168 -10.23 -26.54 36.63
CA GLY A 168 -11.56 -26.16 37.11
C GLY A 168 -11.89 -24.67 36.99
N LEU A 169 -11.15 -23.88 36.21
CA LEU A 169 -11.48 -22.47 35.98
C LEU A 169 -12.67 -22.37 34.99
N PRO A 170 -13.86 -21.89 35.41
CA PRO A 170 -15.00 -21.80 34.52
C PRO A 170 -14.77 -20.73 33.44
N PRO A 171 -15.27 -20.94 32.20
CA PRO A 171 -15.27 -19.91 31.17
C PRO A 171 -15.93 -18.63 31.68
N GLY A 172 -15.29 -17.48 31.48
CA GLY A 172 -15.79 -16.21 32.00
C GLY A 172 -14.75 -15.08 31.98
N PRO A 173 -14.93 -14.04 32.82
CA PRO A 173 -14.05 -12.88 32.87
C PRO A 173 -12.57 -13.24 33.09
N ALA A 174 -12.29 -14.24 33.92
CA ALA A 174 -10.94 -14.75 34.18
C ALA A 174 -10.25 -15.28 32.91
N TRP A 175 -10.99 -15.95 32.02
CA TRP A 175 -10.44 -16.42 30.75
C TRP A 175 -10.08 -15.24 29.84
N ARG A 176 -10.93 -14.21 29.83
CA ARG A 176 -10.68 -12.99 29.05
C ARG A 176 -9.45 -12.24 29.56
N ALA A 177 -9.31 -12.11 30.88
CA ALA A 177 -8.14 -11.51 31.52
C ALA A 177 -6.85 -12.27 31.15
N LEU A 178 -6.85 -13.61 31.26
CA LEU A 178 -5.72 -14.42 30.80
C LEU A 178 -5.45 -14.21 29.30
N GLN A 179 -6.48 -14.07 28.46
CA GLN A 179 -6.32 -13.84 27.02
C GLN A 179 -5.76 -12.45 26.68
N THR A 180 -6.03 -11.44 27.50
CA THR A 180 -5.51 -10.07 27.34
C THR A 180 -4.12 -9.88 27.96
N GLY A 181 -3.52 -10.93 28.52
CA GLY A 181 -2.18 -10.89 29.10
C GLY A 181 -2.16 -10.65 30.61
N GLU A 182 -3.31 -10.65 31.28
CA GLU A 182 -3.43 -10.41 32.72
C GLU A 182 -3.34 -11.73 33.50
N ASP A 183 -2.58 -11.71 34.60
CA ASP A 183 -2.52 -12.82 35.54
C ASP A 183 -3.75 -12.81 36.45
N VAL A 184 -4.29 -14.00 36.74
CA VAL A 184 -5.58 -14.13 37.44
C VAL A 184 -5.43 -14.92 38.74
N PRO A 185 -5.81 -14.36 39.90
CA PRO A 185 -5.87 -15.13 41.13
C PRO A 185 -6.99 -16.17 41.08
N PHE A 186 -6.67 -17.42 41.40
CA PHE A 186 -7.61 -18.53 41.39
C PHE A 186 -7.20 -19.62 42.39
N ASN A 187 -8.14 -20.05 43.25
CA ASN A 187 -7.92 -21.10 44.26
C ASN A 187 -6.70 -20.90 45.19
N GLY A 188 -6.34 -19.66 45.50
CA GLY A 188 -5.20 -19.34 46.36
C GLY A 188 -3.87 -19.21 45.63
N ASP A 189 -3.82 -19.53 44.33
CA ASP A 189 -2.68 -19.33 43.44
C ASP A 189 -2.92 -18.17 42.46
N VAL A 190 -1.88 -17.78 41.72
CA VAL A 190 -1.96 -16.84 40.60
C VAL A 190 -1.69 -17.58 39.30
N LEU A 191 -2.71 -17.66 38.45
CA LEU A 191 -2.59 -18.21 37.09
C LEU A 191 -1.90 -17.17 36.20
N ARG A 192 -0.74 -17.53 35.65
CA ARG A 192 -0.04 -16.65 34.73
C ARG A 192 -0.61 -16.76 33.32
N SER A 193 -0.91 -15.63 32.68
CA SER A 193 -1.44 -15.61 31.31
C SER A 193 -0.57 -16.43 30.33
N ALA A 194 0.74 -16.29 30.44
CA ALA A 194 1.72 -16.96 29.58
C ALA A 194 1.66 -18.50 29.64
N ASP A 195 1.23 -19.07 30.77
CA ASP A 195 1.14 -20.53 30.92
C ASP A 195 -0.10 -21.08 30.18
N TYR A 196 -1.16 -20.27 30.09
CA TYR A 196 -2.48 -20.66 29.59
C TYR A 196 -2.84 -20.05 28.23
N THR A 197 -1.90 -19.39 27.57
CA THR A 197 -2.10 -18.82 26.24
C THR A 197 -1.00 -19.23 25.27
N ASP A 198 -1.35 -19.29 23.99
CA ASP A 198 -0.42 -19.35 22.87
C ASP A 198 -0.65 -18.11 22.00
N ALA A 199 0.41 -17.37 21.70
CA ALA A 199 0.35 -16.25 20.77
C ALA A 199 0.74 -16.72 19.37
N GLN A 200 -0.12 -16.46 18.39
CA GLN A 200 0.20 -16.60 16.98
C GLN A 200 0.34 -15.20 16.38
N VAL A 201 1.46 -14.94 15.72
CA VAL A 201 1.69 -13.72 14.97
C VAL A 201 1.60 -14.07 13.50
N GLU A 202 0.71 -13.39 12.79
CA GLU A 202 0.62 -13.43 11.34
C GLU A 202 1.15 -12.11 10.80
N ALA A 203 2.16 -12.18 9.93
CA ALA A 203 2.76 -11.03 9.28
C ALA A 203 2.58 -11.14 7.77
N VAL A 204 2.12 -10.05 7.15
CA VAL A 204 1.94 -9.94 5.70
C VAL A 204 2.60 -8.65 5.24
N ALA A 205 3.37 -8.71 4.16
CA ALA A 205 4.03 -7.57 3.55
C ALA A 205 3.66 -7.47 2.06
N ALA A 206 3.36 -6.25 1.64
CA ALA A 206 3.18 -5.87 0.24
C ALA A 206 4.08 -4.69 -0.11
N VAL A 207 4.63 -4.69 -1.31
CA VAL A 207 5.49 -3.61 -1.83
C VAL A 207 4.73 -2.88 -2.91
N MET A 208 4.63 -1.56 -2.79
CA MET A 208 4.10 -0.67 -3.83
C MET A 208 5.27 0.15 -4.38
N GLY A 209 5.74 -0.20 -5.57
CA GLY A 209 6.79 0.52 -6.25
C GLY A 209 6.25 1.75 -6.98
N GLY A 210 6.98 2.86 -6.88
CA GLY A 210 6.82 4.00 -7.77
C GLY A 210 7.53 3.79 -9.10
N ASP A 211 7.53 4.82 -9.94
CA ASP A 211 8.18 4.77 -11.25
C ASP A 211 9.67 4.43 -11.12
N ASN A 212 10.13 3.53 -11.98
CA ASN A 212 11.44 2.89 -11.84
C ASN A 212 11.93 2.30 -13.17
N ALA A 213 13.19 2.55 -13.50
CA ALA A 213 13.90 1.95 -14.62
C ALA A 213 14.59 0.63 -14.26
N GLU A 214 14.85 0.38 -12.96
CA GLU A 214 15.64 -0.75 -12.49
C GLU A 214 14.90 -1.54 -11.40
N PRO A 215 14.05 -2.52 -11.77
CA PRO A 215 13.32 -3.35 -10.81
C PRO A 215 14.21 -4.02 -9.75
N ALA A 216 15.49 -4.28 -10.07
CA ALA A 216 16.45 -4.89 -9.14
C ALA A 216 16.62 -4.13 -7.82
N LEU A 217 16.37 -2.81 -7.79
CA LEU A 217 16.42 -1.99 -6.56
C LEU A 217 15.35 -2.38 -5.53
N LEU A 218 14.28 -3.07 -5.96
CA LEU A 218 13.22 -3.57 -5.08
C LEU A 218 13.61 -4.85 -4.34
N ARG A 219 14.80 -5.43 -4.58
CA ARG A 219 15.20 -6.74 -4.02
C ARG A 219 15.08 -6.78 -2.50
N ASP A 220 15.54 -5.74 -1.81
CA ASP A 220 15.47 -5.68 -0.35
C ASP A 220 14.03 -5.47 0.15
N ALA A 221 13.26 -4.62 -0.53
CA ALA A 221 11.84 -4.39 -0.21
C ALA A 221 11.01 -5.67 -0.35
N CYS A 222 11.33 -6.51 -1.34
CA CYS A 222 10.60 -7.74 -1.65
C CYS A 222 10.97 -8.93 -0.74
N LYS A 223 11.96 -8.80 0.15
CA LYS A 223 12.33 -9.88 1.07
C LYS A 223 11.12 -10.30 1.91
N SER A 224 10.71 -11.56 1.74
CA SER A 224 9.55 -12.14 2.39
C SER A 224 8.23 -11.41 2.15
N ALA A 225 8.13 -10.61 1.08
CA ALA A 225 6.88 -9.98 0.67
C ALA A 225 5.99 -10.98 -0.06
N GLN A 226 4.67 -10.92 0.19
CA GLN A 226 3.71 -11.79 -0.49
C GLN A 226 3.17 -11.15 -1.78
N LEU A 227 3.32 -9.84 -1.94
CA LEU A 227 2.79 -9.09 -3.08
C LEU A 227 3.73 -7.97 -3.50
N LEU A 228 3.96 -7.85 -4.80
CA LEU A 228 4.55 -6.67 -5.44
C LEU A 228 3.52 -6.01 -6.35
N VAL A 229 3.25 -4.73 -6.11
CA VAL A 229 2.55 -3.82 -7.02
C VAL A 229 3.60 -2.93 -7.67
N HIS A 230 3.72 -2.94 -8.99
CA HIS A 230 4.77 -2.15 -9.66
C HIS A 230 4.37 -1.70 -11.06
N GLU A 231 5.05 -0.66 -11.55
CA GLU A 231 4.82 -0.15 -12.89
C GLU A 231 5.24 -1.15 -13.98
N ALA A 232 4.42 -1.22 -15.03
CA ALA A 232 4.75 -1.88 -16.29
C ALA A 232 4.31 -0.97 -17.42
N THR A 233 4.95 0.19 -17.51
CA THR A 233 4.53 1.27 -18.41
C THR A 233 4.50 0.82 -19.87
N PHE A 234 5.38 -0.11 -20.24
CA PHE A 234 5.56 -0.59 -21.61
C PHE A 234 5.60 -2.11 -21.72
N THR A 235 5.31 -2.61 -22.93
CA THR A 235 5.88 -3.89 -23.39
C THR A 235 7.38 -3.72 -23.67
N GLN A 236 8.18 -4.79 -23.69
CA GLN A 236 9.61 -4.67 -23.98
C GLN A 236 9.86 -4.05 -25.36
N ASP A 237 9.14 -4.53 -26.37
CA ASP A 237 9.22 -4.00 -27.73
C ASP A 237 8.89 -2.49 -27.82
N ALA A 238 7.96 -2.01 -26.99
CA ALA A 238 7.61 -0.60 -26.94
C ALA A 238 8.68 0.22 -26.23
N LEU A 239 9.25 -0.30 -25.13
CA LEU A 239 10.35 0.33 -24.41
C LEU A 239 11.58 0.47 -25.30
N ASP A 240 11.95 -0.58 -26.05
CA ASP A 240 13.11 -0.58 -26.95
C ASP A 240 12.97 0.49 -28.05
N LYS A 241 11.75 0.75 -28.53
CA LYS A 241 11.47 1.80 -29.53
C LYS A 241 11.49 3.21 -28.94
N VAL A 242 11.01 3.38 -27.72
CA VAL A 242 11.00 4.69 -27.04
C VAL A 242 12.38 5.06 -26.53
N GLY A 243 13.21 4.06 -26.20
CA GLY A 243 14.56 4.21 -25.67
C GLY A 243 14.59 4.46 -24.16
N PRO A 244 15.78 4.67 -23.58
CA PRO A 244 15.98 4.71 -22.13
C PRO A 244 15.52 6.01 -21.46
N GLY A 245 15.25 7.07 -22.25
CA GLY A 245 14.96 8.42 -21.75
C GLY A 245 13.81 8.53 -20.74
N PRO A 246 12.67 7.81 -20.92
CA PRO A 246 11.57 7.88 -19.96
C PRO A 246 11.90 7.31 -18.57
N MET A 247 12.90 6.41 -18.47
CA MET A 247 13.30 5.72 -17.23
C MET A 247 12.17 4.94 -16.53
N HIS A 248 11.44 4.13 -17.31
CA HIS A 248 10.37 3.23 -16.84
C HIS A 248 10.72 1.75 -17.06
N SER A 249 9.92 0.86 -16.46
CA SER A 249 10.05 -0.59 -16.60
C SER A 249 9.13 -1.14 -17.70
N SER A 250 9.56 -2.25 -18.32
CA SER A 250 8.68 -3.07 -19.15
C SER A 250 8.04 -4.20 -18.33
N ALA A 251 6.93 -4.75 -18.83
CA ALA A 251 6.30 -5.95 -18.25
C ALA A 251 7.29 -7.12 -18.16
N ARG A 252 8.11 -7.32 -19.20
CA ARG A 252 9.17 -8.34 -19.20
C ARG A 252 10.21 -8.14 -18.09
N LEU A 253 10.79 -6.94 -17.97
CA LEU A 253 11.83 -6.64 -16.96
C LEU A 253 11.29 -6.84 -15.55
N LEU A 254 10.06 -6.39 -15.30
CA LEU A 254 9.39 -6.59 -14.02
C LEU A 254 9.14 -8.08 -13.74
N ALA A 255 8.65 -8.84 -14.73
CA ALA A 255 8.39 -10.26 -14.56
C ALA A 255 9.66 -11.09 -14.30
N GLU A 256 10.74 -10.82 -15.04
CA GLU A 256 12.06 -11.45 -14.81
C GLU A 256 12.57 -11.15 -13.38
N PHE A 257 12.41 -9.91 -12.91
CA PHE A 257 12.76 -9.54 -11.54
C PHE A 257 11.88 -10.26 -10.50
N ALA A 258 10.56 -10.23 -10.67
CA ALA A 258 9.59 -10.87 -9.77
C ALA A 258 9.86 -12.38 -9.63
N GLN A 259 10.19 -13.04 -10.75
CA GLN A 259 10.61 -14.44 -10.77
C GLN A 259 11.90 -14.67 -9.99
N ALA A 260 12.89 -13.79 -10.18
CA ALA A 260 14.20 -13.92 -9.53
C ALA A 260 14.18 -13.67 -8.01
N VAL A 261 13.18 -12.96 -7.49
CA VAL A 261 12.97 -12.75 -6.04
C VAL A 261 11.85 -13.63 -5.46
N GLU A 262 11.25 -14.49 -6.30
CA GLU A 262 10.22 -15.45 -5.91
C GLU A 262 9.03 -14.81 -5.18
N VAL A 263 8.64 -13.58 -5.56
CA VAL A 263 7.43 -12.97 -5.00
C VAL A 263 6.21 -13.80 -5.46
N PRO A 264 5.26 -14.16 -4.59
CA PRO A 264 4.15 -15.03 -4.99
C PRO A 264 3.10 -14.35 -5.88
N ASN A 265 2.89 -13.04 -5.69
CA ASN A 265 1.88 -12.27 -6.38
C ASN A 265 2.46 -10.99 -6.97
N LEU A 266 2.07 -10.67 -8.21
CA LEU A 266 2.50 -9.50 -8.95
C LEU A 266 1.27 -8.78 -9.52
N ILE A 267 1.09 -7.50 -9.18
CA ILE A 267 0.06 -6.64 -9.77
C ILE A 267 0.75 -5.54 -10.56
N LEU A 268 0.53 -5.53 -11.88
CA LEU A 268 1.07 -4.53 -12.79
C LEU A 268 0.13 -3.32 -12.84
N THR A 269 0.69 -2.11 -12.88
CA THR A 269 -0.05 -0.86 -13.01
C THR A 269 0.71 0.16 -13.85
N HIS A 270 0.24 1.42 -13.87
CA HIS A 270 0.89 2.56 -14.49
C HIS A 270 1.11 2.35 -16.00
N PHE A 271 0.06 1.96 -16.71
CA PHE A 271 0.15 1.58 -18.11
C PHE A 271 0.18 2.81 -19.02
N SER A 272 1.11 2.84 -19.98
CA SER A 272 1.09 3.87 -21.03
C SER A 272 -0.24 3.82 -21.79
N ALA A 273 -0.83 5.00 -22.08
CA ALA A 273 -2.07 5.13 -22.83
C ALA A 273 -2.09 4.34 -24.16
N ARG A 274 -0.92 4.09 -24.76
CA ARG A 274 -0.76 3.29 -25.98
C ARG A 274 -1.18 1.83 -25.84
N HIS A 275 -1.13 1.27 -24.63
CA HIS A 275 -1.43 -0.14 -24.36
C HIS A 275 -2.84 -0.34 -23.78
N GLN A 276 -3.59 0.73 -23.52
CA GLN A 276 -4.88 0.68 -22.80
C GLN A 276 -6.07 0.19 -23.66
N ASN A 277 -5.79 -0.56 -24.73
CA ASN A 277 -6.77 -1.32 -25.48
C ASN A 277 -6.63 -2.82 -25.16
N GLU A 278 -7.58 -3.64 -25.59
CA GLU A 278 -7.60 -5.08 -25.28
C GLU A 278 -6.31 -5.80 -25.72
N GLU A 279 -5.83 -5.52 -26.93
CA GLU A 279 -4.62 -6.12 -27.49
C GLU A 279 -3.36 -5.73 -26.71
N GLY A 280 -3.22 -4.44 -26.36
CA GLY A 280 -2.08 -3.93 -25.61
C GLY A 280 -2.02 -4.46 -24.19
N MET A 281 -3.16 -4.54 -23.50
CA MET A 281 -3.23 -5.16 -22.18
C MET A 281 -2.94 -6.67 -22.25
N ALA A 282 -3.45 -7.37 -23.27
CA ALA A 282 -3.13 -8.78 -23.49
C ALA A 282 -1.64 -9.01 -23.75
N ALA A 283 -0.99 -8.13 -24.52
CA ALA A 283 0.45 -8.21 -24.77
C ALA A 283 1.29 -8.04 -23.49
N LEU A 284 0.93 -7.09 -22.62
CA LEU A 284 1.59 -6.90 -21.32
C LEU A 284 1.49 -8.16 -20.44
N MET A 285 0.30 -8.77 -20.36
CA MET A 285 0.09 -10.01 -19.60
C MET A 285 0.86 -11.18 -20.22
N ALA A 286 0.87 -11.31 -21.55
CA ALA A 286 1.59 -12.38 -22.23
C ALA A 286 3.11 -12.30 -21.99
N GLU A 287 3.71 -11.10 -22.06
CA GLU A 287 5.12 -10.90 -21.70
C GLU A 287 5.38 -11.27 -20.24
N THR A 288 4.48 -10.89 -19.34
CA THR A 288 4.61 -11.19 -17.91
C THR A 288 4.63 -12.71 -17.68
N GLN A 289 3.65 -13.42 -18.23
CA GLN A 289 3.50 -14.88 -18.06
C GLN A 289 4.63 -15.69 -18.73
N ALA A 290 5.31 -15.13 -19.73
CA ALA A 290 6.46 -15.76 -20.35
C ALA A 290 7.69 -15.82 -19.42
N CYS A 291 7.80 -14.90 -18.46
CA CYS A 291 8.96 -14.74 -17.59
C CYS A 291 8.68 -15.00 -16.11
N TYR A 292 7.42 -15.09 -15.70
CA TYR A 292 7.01 -15.22 -14.30
C TYR A 292 5.93 -16.29 -14.11
N SER A 293 6.19 -17.23 -13.19
CA SER A 293 5.31 -18.37 -12.91
C SER A 293 4.34 -18.18 -11.75
N GLY A 294 4.46 -17.07 -11.00
CA GLY A 294 3.56 -16.75 -9.89
C GLY A 294 2.21 -16.17 -10.37
N HIS A 295 1.43 -15.66 -9.42
CA HIS A 295 0.12 -15.07 -9.74
C HIS A 295 0.30 -13.64 -10.25
N ALA A 296 -0.09 -13.38 -11.50
CA ALA A 296 0.01 -12.07 -12.13
C ALA A 296 -1.37 -11.45 -12.40
N PHE A 297 -1.48 -10.14 -12.20
CA PHE A 297 -2.69 -9.37 -12.45
C PHE A 297 -2.36 -8.06 -13.17
N LEU A 298 -3.25 -7.60 -14.05
CA LEU A 298 -3.25 -6.21 -14.52
C LEU A 298 -4.30 -5.44 -13.70
N ALA A 299 -3.86 -4.36 -13.04
CA ALA A 299 -4.76 -3.50 -12.29
C ALA A 299 -5.75 -2.79 -13.23
N ASN A 300 -6.97 -2.57 -12.77
CA ASN A 300 -7.86 -1.57 -13.35
C ASN A 300 -8.31 -0.60 -12.26
N ASP A 301 -8.73 0.57 -12.70
CA ASP A 301 -9.35 1.53 -11.81
C ASP A 301 -10.56 0.90 -11.09
N LEU A 302 -10.62 1.14 -9.78
CA LEU A 302 -11.59 0.67 -8.80
C LEU A 302 -11.59 -0.82 -8.51
N ASP A 303 -10.73 -1.61 -9.17
CA ASP A 303 -10.52 -2.99 -8.77
C ASP A 303 -9.97 -3.04 -7.33
N VAL A 304 -10.47 -4.01 -6.58
CA VAL A 304 -10.09 -4.26 -5.20
C VAL A 304 -9.37 -5.60 -5.12
N TYR A 305 -8.13 -5.59 -4.63
CA TYR A 305 -7.35 -6.79 -4.36
C TYR A 305 -7.25 -7.01 -2.86
N GLU A 306 -7.48 -8.24 -2.41
CA GLU A 306 -7.38 -8.61 -1.00
C GLU A 306 -6.28 -9.65 -0.82
N LEU A 307 -5.27 -9.30 -0.04
CA LEU A 307 -4.15 -10.15 0.35
C LEU A 307 -4.41 -10.70 1.75
N ASP A 308 -4.62 -12.02 1.86
CA ASP A 308 -4.90 -12.69 3.13
C ASP A 308 -3.65 -12.99 3.97
N GLY A 309 -3.84 -13.56 5.17
CA GLY A 309 -2.73 -13.95 6.08
C GLY A 309 -1.85 -15.09 5.56
N ALA A 310 -2.33 -15.86 4.58
CA ALA A 310 -1.60 -16.95 3.95
C ALA A 310 -0.85 -16.50 2.68
N GLY A 311 -1.01 -15.24 2.26
CA GLY A 311 -0.39 -14.70 1.05
C GLY A 311 -1.18 -14.94 -0.22
N HIS A 312 -2.45 -15.34 -0.15
CA HIS A 312 -3.31 -15.44 -1.34
C HIS A 312 -3.92 -14.09 -1.68
N VAL A 313 -4.00 -13.81 -2.98
CA VAL A 313 -4.66 -12.61 -3.51
C VAL A 313 -5.97 -12.98 -4.19
N THR A 314 -7.06 -12.35 -3.78
CA THR A 314 -8.34 -12.35 -4.50
C THR A 314 -8.60 -10.99 -5.11
N VAL A 315 -9.41 -10.92 -6.16
CA VAL A 315 -9.78 -9.67 -6.84
C VAL A 315 -11.29 -9.55 -6.98
N THR A 316 -11.82 -8.38 -6.62
CA THR A 316 -13.18 -7.95 -6.93
C THR A 316 -13.08 -6.86 -8.00
N ARG A 317 -13.66 -7.12 -9.18
CA ARG A 317 -13.67 -6.17 -10.29
C ARG A 317 -14.81 -5.16 -10.12
N ALA A 318 -14.55 -3.91 -10.52
CA ALA A 318 -15.53 -2.83 -10.47
C ALA A 318 -16.66 -2.96 -11.52
#